data_AF-A0A521QRB8-F1
#
_entry.id   AF-A0A521QRB8-F1
#
_cell.length_a   1.000
_cell.length_b   1.000
_cell.length_c   1.000
_cell.angle_alpha   90.00
_cell.angle_beta   90.00
_cell.angle_gamma   90.00
#
_symmetry.space_group_name_H-M   'P 1'
#
loop_
_entity.id
_entity.type
_entity.pdbx_description
1 polymer ?
#
loop_
_entity_poly.entity_id
_entity_poly.type
_entity_poly.pdbx_seq_one_letter_code
_entity_poly.pdbx_strand_id
1 'polypeptide(L)'
;MTCDVLVIGHGLHALVTMAAAGGRLLPGRETRRVVRRGRSISAIALDHGEISARFFVDTAAGPSLADQQAFEPIAGREYIDTIAVTEGPGGRYALPYRAALAPAIDNVLVIPANLPPALALAAAHAVGIAAVLLARTGQPANQLDSATLRERLRAAGARL
;
A
#
# COMPACT_ATOMS: atom_id res chain seq x y z
N MET A 1 14.40 -15.38 4.86
CA MET A 1 13.12 -15.94 4.33
C MET A 1 12.65 -15.08 3.16
N THR A 2 11.92 -15.62 2.19
CA THR A 2 11.47 -14.86 1.00
C THR A 2 9.97 -14.99 0.78
N CYS A 3 9.31 -13.88 0.42
CA CYS A 3 7.91 -13.86 -0.03
C CYS A 3 7.71 -12.88 -1.19
N ASP A 4 6.56 -12.90 -1.88
CA ASP A 4 6.30 -11.95 -2.96
C ASP A 4 5.95 -10.56 -2.42
N VAL A 5 4.96 -10.49 -1.51
CA VAL A 5 4.54 -9.26 -0.85
C VAL A 5 4.73 -9.37 0.66
N LEU A 6 5.38 -8.37 1.26
CA LEU A 6 5.47 -8.20 2.72
C LEU A 6 4.66 -6.97 3.14
N VAL A 7 3.60 -7.21 3.91
CA VAL A 7 2.76 -6.16 4.51
C VAL A 7 3.29 -5.87 5.90
N ILE A 8 3.59 -4.61 6.19
CA ILE A 8 4.16 -4.17 7.46
C ILE A 8 3.12 -3.31 8.17
N GLY A 9 2.79 -3.69 9.39
CA GLY A 9 1.92 -2.92 10.25
C GLY A 9 1.04 -3.80 11.12
N HIS A 10 -0.11 -3.26 11.54
CA HIS A 10 -0.98 -3.90 12.51
C HIS A 10 -2.43 -3.45 12.32
N GLY A 11 -3.35 -4.14 13.00
CA GLY A 11 -4.77 -3.84 12.97
C GLY A 11 -5.44 -4.22 11.65
N LEU A 12 -6.65 -3.69 11.46
CA LEU A 12 -7.54 -4.12 10.39
C LEU A 12 -7.00 -3.79 8.99
N HIS A 13 -6.40 -2.61 8.79
CA HIS A 13 -5.84 -2.23 7.49
C HIS A 13 -4.76 -3.21 7.04
N ALA A 14 -3.84 -3.57 7.93
CA ALA A 14 -2.77 -4.52 7.63
C ALA A 14 -3.31 -5.91 7.26
N LEU A 15 -4.37 -6.36 7.94
CA LEU A 15 -5.04 -7.64 7.63
C LEU A 15 -5.74 -7.61 6.27
N VAL A 16 -6.48 -6.54 5.97
CA VAL A 16 -7.16 -6.36 4.68
C VAL A 16 -6.14 -6.31 3.54
N THR A 17 -5.05 -5.56 3.71
CA THR A 17 -3.99 -5.49 2.71
C THR A 17 -3.29 -6.83 2.51
N MET A 18 -2.99 -7.55 3.59
CA MET A 18 -2.39 -8.88 3.49
C MET A 18 -3.31 -9.86 2.76
N ALA A 19 -4.60 -9.87 3.09
CA ALA A 19 -5.58 -10.73 2.42
C ALA A 19 -5.69 -10.40 0.93
N ALA A 20 -5.73 -9.12 0.57
CA ALA A 20 -5.79 -8.68 -0.82
C ALA A 20 -4.51 -8.98 -1.62
N ALA A 21 -3.34 -8.89 -0.96
CA ALA A 21 -2.04 -9.16 -1.59
C ALA A 21 -1.70 -10.65 -1.65
N GLY A 22 -2.31 -11.50 -0.83
CA GLY A 22 -1.87 -12.88 -0.64
C GLY A 22 -0.44 -12.99 -0.07
N GLY A 23 -0.02 -11.98 0.69
CA GLY A 23 1.36 -11.82 1.18
C GLY A 23 1.56 -12.33 2.62
N ARG A 24 2.67 -11.90 3.23
CA ARG A 24 2.92 -12.11 4.66
C ARG A 24 2.74 -10.82 5.45
N LEU A 25 2.20 -10.92 6.65
CA LEU A 25 2.09 -9.81 7.59
C LEU A 25 3.28 -9.83 8.56
N LEU A 26 4.01 -8.72 8.63
CA LEU A 26 5.04 -8.45 9.62
C LEU A 26 4.52 -7.37 10.59
N PRO A 27 4.34 -7.69 11.88
CA PRO A 27 4.03 -6.69 12.88
C PRO A 27 5.13 -5.62 12.92
N GLY A 28 4.79 -4.34 12.71
CA GLY A 28 5.78 -3.26 12.57
C GLY A 28 6.82 -3.14 13.71
N ARG A 29 6.47 -3.60 14.92
CA ARG A 29 7.34 -3.64 16.11
C ARG A 29 8.54 -4.57 16.00
N GLU A 30 8.55 -5.48 15.03
CA GLU A 30 9.63 -6.46 14.83
C GLU A 30 10.72 -5.94 13.88
N THR A 31 10.47 -4.80 13.23
CA THR A 31 11.39 -4.20 12.27
C THR A 31 12.54 -3.50 12.98
N ARG A 32 13.76 -4.02 12.83
CA ARG A 32 14.98 -3.39 13.36
C ARG A 32 15.66 -2.49 12.34
N ARG A 33 15.75 -2.95 11.10
CA ARG A 33 16.42 -2.21 10.03
C ARG A 33 15.85 -2.54 8.67
N VAL A 34 15.81 -1.52 7.82
CA VAL A 34 15.46 -1.64 6.40
C VAL A 34 16.75 -1.71 5.59
N VAL A 35 16.91 -2.76 4.80
CA VAL A 35 18.06 -2.93 3.90
C VAL A 35 17.66 -2.43 2.52
N ARG A 36 18.25 -1.31 2.10
CA ARG A 36 18.01 -0.67 0.80
C ARG A 36 19.18 -0.91 -0.15
N ARG A 37 18.87 -1.05 -1.45
CA ARG A 37 19.82 -1.07 -2.56
C ARG A 37 19.33 -0.11 -3.63
N GLY A 38 19.94 1.07 -3.69
CA GLY A 38 19.46 2.16 -4.54
C GLY A 38 18.03 2.54 -4.17
N ARG A 39 17.13 2.51 -5.15
CA ARG A 39 15.70 2.83 -5.01
C ARG A 39 14.83 1.65 -4.59
N SER A 40 15.40 0.50 -4.24
CA SER A 40 14.63 -0.69 -3.85
C SER A 40 15.00 -1.16 -2.45
N ILE A 41 14.02 -1.71 -1.74
CA ILE A 41 14.23 -2.46 -0.51
C ILE A 41 14.56 -3.90 -0.87
N SER A 42 15.66 -4.43 -0.35
CA SER A 42 16.07 -5.81 -0.57
C SER A 42 15.64 -6.74 0.57
N ALA A 43 15.60 -6.23 1.80
CA ALA A 43 15.21 -7.01 2.97
C ALA A 43 14.80 -6.12 4.15
N ILE A 44 14.07 -6.72 5.08
CA ILE A 44 13.81 -6.20 6.42
C ILE A 44 14.54 -7.09 7.42
N ALA A 45 15.43 -6.50 8.21
CA ALA A 45 16.11 -7.16 9.30
C ALA A 45 15.27 -7.08 10.58
N LEU A 46 15.16 -8.23 11.23
CA LEU A 46 14.46 -8.50 12.48
C LEU A 46 15.48 -8.95 13.54
N ASP A 47 15.04 -9.13 14.78
CA ASP A 47 15.89 -9.61 15.87
C ASP A 47 16.54 -10.96 15.62
N HIS A 48 15.88 -11.83 14.84
CA HIS A 48 16.29 -13.23 14.66
C HIS A 48 16.43 -13.62 13.18
N GLY A 49 16.62 -12.65 12.29
CA GLY A 49 16.87 -12.93 10.87
C GLY A 49 16.39 -11.82 9.93
N GLU A 50 16.34 -12.14 8.64
CA GLU A 50 15.91 -11.22 7.60
C GLU A 50 14.78 -11.80 6.74
N ILE A 51 13.86 -10.93 6.33
CA ILE A 51 12.80 -11.22 5.38
C ILE A 51 13.01 -10.38 4.12
N SER A 52 13.17 -11.04 2.99
CA SER A 52 13.18 -10.42 1.67
C SER A 52 11.80 -10.53 1.02
N ALA A 53 11.39 -9.48 0.32
CA ALA A 53 10.19 -9.50 -0.51
C ALA A 53 10.42 -8.80 -1.83
N ARG A 54 9.64 -9.17 -2.85
CA ARG A 54 9.65 -8.44 -4.12
C ARG A 54 9.03 -7.06 -3.95
N PHE A 55 7.98 -6.98 -3.16
CA PHE A 55 7.22 -5.77 -2.92
C PHE A 55 6.85 -5.62 -1.45
N PHE A 56 6.84 -4.39 -0.96
CA PHE A 56 6.56 -4.06 0.44
C PHE A 56 5.34 -3.14 0.50
N VAL A 57 4.51 -3.34 1.52
CA VAL A 57 3.40 -2.43 1.80
C VAL A 57 3.50 -1.94 3.23
N ASP A 58 3.61 -0.63 3.41
CA ASP A 58 3.58 0.01 4.71
C ASP A 58 2.16 0.46 5.05
N THR A 59 1.60 -0.14 6.09
CA THR A 59 0.25 0.15 6.60
C THR A 59 0.28 0.84 7.96
N ALA A 60 1.47 1.08 8.53
CA ALA A 60 1.65 1.58 9.88
C ALA A 60 2.10 3.03 9.93
N ALA A 61 1.62 3.73 10.96
CA ALA A 61 2.16 5.01 11.37
C ALA A 61 3.52 4.88 12.13
N GLY A 62 4.51 4.13 11.60
CA GLY A 62 5.92 4.16 12.02
C GLY A 62 6.67 2.82 11.84
N PRO A 63 8.01 2.75 12.10
CA PRO A 63 9.05 3.66 11.63
C PRO A 63 9.20 3.46 10.11
N SER A 64 8.60 4.37 9.35
CA SER A 64 8.05 3.99 8.05
C SER A 64 9.12 3.76 6.99
N LEU A 65 8.87 2.74 6.16
CA LEU A 65 9.72 2.38 5.01
C LEU A 65 9.79 3.49 3.96
N ALA A 66 8.89 4.46 4.07
CA ALA A 66 8.78 5.67 3.30
C ALA A 66 8.12 6.67 4.25
N ASP A 67 8.69 7.87 4.45
CA ASP A 67 8.12 8.89 5.34
C ASP A 67 6.60 8.96 5.19
N GLN A 68 5.87 8.89 6.30
CA GLN A 68 4.40 8.76 6.28
C GLN A 68 3.78 9.83 5.38
N GLN A 69 3.08 9.37 4.34
CA GLN A 69 2.39 10.27 3.44
C GLN A 69 1.09 10.72 4.09
N ALA A 70 0.97 12.03 4.32
CA ALA A 70 -0.29 12.62 4.75
C ALA A 70 -1.24 12.74 3.54
N PHE A 71 -2.46 12.26 3.69
CA PHE A 71 -3.51 12.51 2.70
C PHE A 71 -4.42 13.65 3.15
N GLU A 72 -4.57 14.66 2.30
CA GLU A 72 -5.53 15.74 2.49
C GLU A 72 -6.84 15.41 1.75
N PRO A 73 -7.93 15.09 2.46
CA PRO A 73 -9.19 14.76 1.83
C PRO A 73 -9.85 16.00 1.22
N ILE A 74 -10.04 15.98 -0.10
CA ILE A 74 -10.83 17.01 -0.82
C ILE A 74 -12.09 16.34 -1.35
N ALA A 75 -13.23 16.76 -0.80
CA ALA A 75 -14.53 16.23 -1.23
C ALA A 75 -14.85 16.65 -2.67
N GLY A 76 -15.45 15.73 -3.43
CA GLY A 76 -15.87 15.95 -4.82
C GLY A 76 -14.72 16.01 -5.83
N ARG A 77 -13.46 15.87 -5.40
CA ARG A 77 -12.32 15.89 -6.31
C ARG A 77 -12.23 14.57 -7.08
N GLU A 78 -12.21 14.68 -8.41
CA GLU A 78 -11.99 13.53 -9.29
C GLU A 78 -10.52 13.38 -9.64
N TYR A 79 -10.05 12.12 -9.59
CA TYR A 79 -8.71 11.76 -10.04
C TYR A 79 -8.80 10.64 -11.08
N ILE A 80 -8.07 10.78 -12.17
CA ILE A 80 -8.00 9.77 -13.25
C ILE A 80 -7.51 8.42 -12.68
N ASP A 81 -6.58 8.47 -11.74
CA ASP A 81 -5.97 7.33 -11.07
C ASP A 81 -6.64 6.98 -9.73
N THR A 82 -7.93 7.26 -9.55
CA THR A 82 -8.66 6.90 -8.30
C THR A 82 -8.66 5.39 -8.05
N ILE A 83 -8.26 4.97 -6.84
CA ILE A 83 -8.20 3.55 -6.43
C ILE A 83 -9.07 3.21 -5.23
N ALA A 84 -9.54 4.21 -4.48
CA ALA A 84 -10.46 4.03 -3.37
C ALA A 84 -11.37 5.23 -3.27
N VAL A 85 -12.63 4.99 -2.92
CA VAL A 85 -13.62 6.06 -2.68
C VAL A 85 -14.46 5.73 -1.46
N THR A 86 -14.97 6.76 -0.83
CA THR A 86 -15.99 6.63 0.22
C THR A 86 -16.91 7.85 0.21
N GLU A 87 -18.10 7.71 0.77
CA GLU A 87 -19.01 8.83 1.02
C GLU A 87 -18.91 9.23 2.50
N GLY A 88 -18.90 10.52 2.77
CA GLY A 88 -18.92 11.05 4.13
C GLY A 88 -19.69 12.37 4.23
N PRO A 89 -19.75 12.98 5.42
CA PRO A 89 -20.58 14.16 5.68
C PRO A 89 -20.29 15.37 4.78
N GLY A 90 -19.06 15.50 4.27
CA GLY A 90 -18.65 16.56 3.34
C GLY A 90 -18.75 16.20 1.85
N GLY A 91 -19.21 14.99 1.51
CA GLY A 91 -19.34 14.50 0.15
C GLY A 91 -18.51 13.25 -0.15
N ARG A 92 -18.29 12.97 -1.43
CA ARG A 92 -17.49 11.84 -1.90
C ARG A 92 -16.00 12.15 -1.76
N TYR A 93 -15.27 11.29 -1.07
CA TYR A 93 -13.81 11.34 -0.97
C TYR A 93 -13.19 10.27 -1.86
N ALA A 94 -12.08 10.61 -2.51
CA ALA A 94 -11.37 9.72 -3.42
C ALA A 94 -9.86 9.75 -3.12
N LEU A 95 -9.24 8.58 -3.12
CA LEU A 95 -7.79 8.41 -2.99
C LEU A 95 -7.21 8.05 -4.37
N PRO A 96 -6.33 8.90 -4.95
CA PRO A 96 -5.61 8.55 -6.17
C PRO A 96 -4.45 7.59 -5.88
N TYR A 97 -4.11 6.73 -6.84
CA TYR A 97 -3.01 5.77 -6.75
C TYR A 97 -1.68 6.44 -6.40
N ARG A 98 -1.40 7.61 -6.99
CA ARG A 98 -0.17 8.37 -6.70
C ARG A 98 0.02 8.70 -5.22
N ALA A 99 -1.06 8.76 -4.44
CA ALA A 99 -0.98 9.01 -3.00
C ALA A 99 -0.51 7.78 -2.21
N ALA A 100 -0.44 6.61 -2.83
CA ALA A 100 0.10 5.40 -2.22
C ALA A 100 1.57 5.15 -2.58
N LEU A 101 2.18 5.99 -3.40
CA LEU A 101 3.57 5.81 -3.84
C LEU A 101 4.56 6.26 -2.77
N ALA A 102 5.47 5.37 -2.38
CA ALA A 102 6.59 5.73 -1.53
C ALA A 102 7.55 6.69 -2.26
N PRO A 103 7.85 7.87 -1.69
CA PRO A 103 8.85 8.76 -2.28
C PRO A 103 10.20 8.07 -2.40
N ALA A 104 10.80 8.14 -3.60
CA ALA A 104 12.12 7.61 -3.93
C ALA A 104 12.33 6.08 -3.78
N ILE A 105 11.28 5.30 -3.52
CA ILE A 105 11.35 3.84 -3.42
C ILE A 105 10.42 3.17 -4.43
N ASP A 106 11.00 2.28 -5.25
CA ASP A 106 10.35 1.70 -6.42
C ASP A 106 9.56 0.43 -6.08
N ASN A 107 9.77 -0.20 -4.93
CA ASN A 107 9.08 -1.44 -4.55
C ASN A 107 8.34 -1.35 -3.21
N VAL A 108 7.86 -0.16 -2.87
CA VAL A 108 7.04 0.10 -1.68
C VAL A 108 5.77 0.84 -2.07
N LEU A 109 4.65 0.40 -1.51
CA LEU A 109 3.43 1.20 -1.43
C LEU A 109 3.12 1.53 0.03
N VAL A 110 2.46 2.66 0.24
CA VAL A 110 2.09 3.19 1.56
C VAL A 110 0.59 3.41 1.60
N ILE A 111 -0.04 3.11 2.73
CA ILE A 111 -1.38 3.61 3.01
C ILE A 111 -1.22 4.96 3.72
N PRO A 112 -1.69 6.07 3.14
CA PRO A 112 -1.56 7.38 3.77
C PRO A 112 -2.16 7.45 5.17
N ALA A 113 -1.53 8.27 6.01
CA ALA A 113 -2.08 8.61 7.32
C ALA A 113 -3.29 9.56 7.18
N ASN A 114 -4.10 9.63 8.23
CA ASN A 114 -5.26 10.54 8.35
C ASN A 114 -6.40 10.31 7.34
N LEU A 115 -6.47 9.14 6.72
CA LEU A 115 -7.62 8.74 5.92
C LEU A 115 -8.87 8.57 6.80
N PRO A 116 -10.06 8.99 6.34
CA PRO A 116 -11.33 8.57 6.93
C PRO A 116 -11.38 7.04 7.03
N PRO A 117 -11.91 6.43 8.11
CA PRO A 117 -11.81 4.99 8.34
C PRO A 117 -12.29 4.11 7.17
N ALA A 118 -13.42 4.48 6.55
CA ALA A 118 -13.94 3.77 5.38
C ALA A 118 -13.04 3.91 4.14
N LEU A 119 -12.45 5.10 3.93
CA LEU A 119 -11.48 5.32 2.86
C LEU A 119 -10.19 4.54 3.11
N ALA A 120 -9.74 4.45 4.37
CA ALA A 120 -8.56 3.71 4.77
C ALA A 120 -8.70 2.20 4.49
N LEU A 121 -9.88 1.62 4.74
CA LEU A 121 -10.16 0.22 4.42
C LEU A 121 -10.20 -0.03 2.90
N ALA A 122 -10.86 0.85 2.15
CA ALA A 122 -10.89 0.76 0.70
C ALA A 122 -9.48 0.91 0.09
N ALA A 123 -8.67 1.83 0.64
CA ALA A 123 -7.27 2.02 0.27
C ALA A 123 -6.43 0.79 0.59
N ALA A 124 -6.60 0.20 1.77
CA ALA A 124 -5.89 -1.01 2.20
C ALA A 124 -6.09 -2.18 1.23
N HIS A 125 -7.35 -2.39 0.81
CA HIS A 125 -7.68 -3.41 -0.19
C HIS A 125 -7.06 -3.08 -1.55
N ALA A 126 -7.18 -1.84 -2.00
CA ALA A 126 -6.66 -1.40 -3.28
C ALA A 126 -5.14 -1.49 -3.40
N VAL A 127 -4.43 -1.06 -2.36
CA VAL A 127 -2.98 -1.14 -2.26
C VAL A 127 -2.52 -2.60 -2.21
N GLY A 128 -3.25 -3.49 -1.53
CA GLY A 128 -2.94 -4.92 -1.53
C GLY A 128 -3.03 -5.54 -2.93
N ILE A 129 -4.07 -5.22 -3.70
CA ILE A 129 -4.20 -5.65 -5.11
C ILE A 129 -3.07 -5.08 -5.97
N ALA A 130 -2.74 -3.79 -5.81
CA ALA A 130 -1.63 -3.17 -6.53
C ALA A 130 -0.29 -3.86 -6.23
N ALA A 131 -0.02 -4.16 -4.96
CA ALA A 131 1.21 -4.80 -4.53
C ALA A 131 1.40 -6.20 -5.13
N VAL A 132 0.34 -7.02 -5.20
CA VAL A 132 0.45 -8.35 -5.83
C VAL A 132 0.62 -8.27 -7.35
N LEU A 133 -0.01 -7.29 -8.02
CA LEU A 133 0.22 -7.05 -9.45
C LEU A 133 1.68 -6.68 -9.72
N LEU A 134 2.23 -5.74 -8.93
CA LEU A 134 3.61 -5.28 -9.04
C LEU A 134 4.62 -6.39 -8.70
N ALA A 135 4.36 -7.20 -7.67
CA ALA A 135 5.21 -8.32 -7.31
C ALA A 135 5.30 -9.40 -8.42
N ARG A 136 4.21 -9.56 -9.20
CA ARG A 136 4.15 -10.48 -10.34
C ARG A 136 4.87 -9.93 -11.58
N THR A 137 4.70 -8.65 -11.88
CA THR A 137 5.31 -8.03 -13.07
C THR A 137 6.77 -7.62 -12.84
N GLY A 138 7.18 -7.43 -11.58
CA GLY A 138 8.51 -6.91 -11.24
C GLY A 138 8.69 -5.44 -11.60
N GLN A 139 7.61 -4.73 -11.93
CA GLN A 139 7.66 -3.33 -12.31
C GLN A 139 7.84 -2.43 -11.07
N PRO A 140 8.46 -1.26 -11.24
CA PRO A 140 8.42 -0.18 -10.26
C PRO A 140 6.99 0.26 -9.93
N ALA A 141 6.77 0.68 -8.69
CA ALA A 141 5.47 1.11 -8.16
C ALA A 141 4.84 2.23 -8.99
N ASN A 142 5.65 3.17 -9.47
CA ASN A 142 5.22 4.29 -10.31
C ASN A 142 4.90 3.92 -11.76
N GLN A 143 5.14 2.68 -12.18
CA GLN A 143 4.84 2.18 -13.53
C GLN A 143 3.60 1.29 -13.58
N LEU A 144 2.89 1.09 -12.46
CA LEU A 144 1.62 0.36 -12.48
C LEU A 144 0.60 1.13 -13.33
N ASP A 145 0.02 0.44 -14.31
CA ASP A 145 -1.12 0.99 -15.04
C ASP A 145 -2.35 1.09 -14.13
N SER A 146 -2.73 2.33 -13.83
CA SER A 146 -3.91 2.63 -13.01
C SER A 146 -5.21 2.10 -13.64
N ALA A 147 -5.32 1.98 -14.96
CA ALA A 147 -6.51 1.44 -15.61
C ALA A 147 -6.67 -0.06 -15.30
N THR A 148 -5.59 -0.84 -15.48
CA THR A 148 -5.52 -2.25 -15.08
C THR A 148 -5.85 -2.45 -13.60
N LEU A 149 -5.30 -1.60 -12.71
CA LEU A 149 -5.62 -1.67 -11.28
C LEU A 149 -7.12 -1.42 -11.03
N ARG A 150 -7.70 -0.39 -11.65
CA ARG A 150 -9.13 -0.07 -11.51
C ARG A 150 -10.02 -1.20 -12.02
N GLU A 151 -9.66 -1.84 -13.13
CA GLU A 151 -10.38 -3.01 -13.64
C GLU A 151 -10.37 -4.15 -12.62
N ARG A 152 -9.20 -4.46 -12.06
CA ARG A 152 -9.06 -5.48 -11.01
C ARG A 152 -9.87 -5.15 -9.76
N LEU A 153 -9.90 -3.89 -9.36
CA LEU A 153 -10.68 -3.42 -8.23
C LEU A 153 -12.18 -3.57 -8.46
N ARG A 154 -12.67 -3.21 -9.65
CA ARG A 154 -14.09 -3.41 -10.03
C ARG A 154 -14.47 -4.88 -10.07
N ALA A 155 -13.60 -5.74 -10.60
CA ALA A 155 -13.80 -7.18 -10.60
C ALA A 155 -13.88 -7.77 -9.17
N ALA A 156 -13.20 -7.15 -8.20
CA ALA A 156 -13.28 -7.47 -6.78
C ALA A 156 -14.46 -6.78 -6.05
N GLY A 157 -15.35 -6.08 -6.78
CA GLY A 157 -16.54 -5.43 -6.22
C GLY A 157 -16.36 -3.99 -5.74
N ALA A 158 -15.20 -3.36 -5.96
CA ALA A 158 -15.00 -1.97 -5.61
C ALA A 158 -15.84 -1.03 -6.49
N ARG A 159 -16.49 -0.04 -5.86
CA ARG A 159 -17.20 1.03 -6.57
C ARG A 159 -16.22 2.19 -6.79
N LEU A 160 -15.83 2.48 -8.03
CA LEU A 160 -14.83 3.50 -8.41
C LEU A 160 -15.35 4.44 -9.49
#